data_AF-A0AAE6M4B7-F1
#
_entry.id   AF-A0AAE6M4B7-F1
#
_cell.length_a   1.000
_cell.length_b   1.000
_cell.length_c   1.000
_cell.angle_alpha   90.00
_cell.angle_beta   90.00
_cell.angle_gamma   90.00
#
_symmetry.space_group_name_H-M   'P 1'
#
loop_
_entity.id
_entity.type
_entity.pdbx_description
1 polymer ?
#
loop_
_entity_poly.entity_id
_entity_poly.type
_entity_poly.pdbx_seq_one_letter_code
_entity_poly.pdbx_strand_id
1 'polypeptide(L)'
;MIEVTKKALNTSLTANVQGTNKNIINSNYIIKSHELIQQGFAVYLLSQGTNTPYKGSRGHLDATNDVHELTDMFLKYGANSNIGIILKDTGLVVLDVDRHTPNKNGLTSLKKAGITPNFDNEVMEKTPRNGFHVFYYIPKGFDIDKINHNPLPGVEIITDKITVAPSIKLVDGGGIGYQHFGKKFINANLMPDWLIELVSNVATSGNTQNGRIPKYSVKERWQMVLDGFTEGERNNMCVSLSGYLLRINVDPNIAYAIVKKVNESSDVPLADKEVETIYRSAYQREKQRRLGGR
;
A
#
# COMPACT_ATOMS: atom_id res chain seq x y z
N MET A 1 -26.88 51.73 -40.08
CA MET A 1 -27.39 50.96 -38.92
C MET A 1 -26.40 49.87 -38.60
N ILE A 2 -26.19 49.65 -37.31
CA ILE A 2 -24.94 49.21 -36.67
C ILE A 2 -24.69 47.70 -36.86
N GLU A 3 -23.49 47.36 -37.35
CA GLU A 3 -22.92 46.01 -37.37
C GLU A 3 -22.68 45.53 -35.94
N VAL A 4 -23.32 44.43 -35.55
CA VAL A 4 -23.09 43.76 -34.27
C VAL A 4 -22.03 42.68 -34.48
N THR A 5 -20.78 43.01 -34.16
CA THR A 5 -19.66 42.07 -34.14
C THR A 5 -19.83 41.09 -32.97
N LYS A 6 -20.00 39.80 -33.28
CA LYS A 6 -19.99 38.72 -32.28
C LYS A 6 -18.58 38.59 -31.70
N LYS A 7 -18.43 38.87 -30.40
CA LYS A 7 -17.20 38.63 -29.64
C LYS A 7 -17.02 37.12 -29.42
N ALA A 8 -15.92 36.56 -29.90
CA ALA A 8 -15.55 35.16 -29.68
C ALA A 8 -15.31 34.89 -28.19
N LEU A 9 -15.81 33.75 -27.69
CA LEU A 9 -15.57 33.27 -26.33
C LEU A 9 -14.13 32.74 -26.26
N ASN A 10 -13.25 33.47 -25.57
CA ASN A 10 -11.83 33.13 -25.46
C ASN A 10 -11.65 32.01 -24.43
N THR A 11 -11.38 30.79 -24.89
CA THR A 11 -11.04 29.61 -24.07
C THR A 11 -9.53 29.54 -23.82
N SER A 12 -8.99 30.50 -23.07
CA SER A 12 -7.62 30.38 -22.52
C SER A 12 -7.65 30.53 -21.00
N LEU A 13 -7.27 29.47 -20.29
CA LEU A 13 -7.07 29.41 -18.83
C LEU A 13 -6.09 30.49 -18.29
N THR A 14 -5.39 31.17 -19.18
CA THR A 14 -4.47 32.27 -18.87
C THR A 14 -5.15 33.63 -18.68
N ALA A 15 -6.41 33.82 -19.10
CA ALA A 15 -7.05 35.14 -19.09
C ALA A 15 -7.77 35.50 -17.76
N ASN A 16 -8.02 34.53 -16.88
CA ASN A 16 -8.69 34.77 -15.59
C ASN A 16 -7.71 34.88 -14.40
N VAL A 17 -6.41 35.00 -14.66
CA VAL A 17 -5.38 35.23 -13.63
C VAL A 17 -4.92 36.69 -13.70
N GLN A 18 -5.84 37.62 -13.47
CA GLN A 18 -5.49 39.00 -13.16
C GLN A 18 -6.13 39.39 -11.84
N GLY A 19 -5.33 39.32 -10.78
CA GLY A 19 -5.69 39.87 -9.47
C GLY A 19 -5.45 38.97 -8.27
N THR A 20 -4.24 38.43 -8.10
CA THR A 20 -3.60 38.30 -6.77
C THR A 20 -2.16 37.83 -6.95
N ASN A 21 -1.20 38.63 -6.50
CA ASN A 21 0.20 38.23 -6.28
C ASN A 21 0.28 37.24 -5.10
N LYS A 22 -0.17 36.00 -5.29
CA LYS A 22 0.19 34.87 -4.43
C LYS A 22 1.06 33.96 -5.25
N ASN A 23 2.32 33.81 -4.83
CA ASN A 23 3.32 32.87 -5.33
C ASN A 23 2.70 31.71 -6.12
N ILE A 24 2.76 31.77 -7.45
CA ILE A 24 2.33 30.64 -8.28
C ILE A 24 3.32 29.53 -8.00
N ILE A 25 2.93 28.59 -7.15
CA ILE A 25 3.67 27.37 -6.91
C ILE A 25 3.49 26.52 -8.16
N ASN A 26 4.38 26.70 -9.13
CA ASN A 26 4.41 25.91 -10.35
C ASN A 26 5.11 24.56 -10.09
N SER A 27 4.47 23.72 -9.26
CA SER A 27 4.95 22.36 -8.99
C SER A 27 4.26 21.38 -9.92
N ASN A 28 5.04 20.49 -10.55
CA ASN A 28 4.51 19.38 -11.35
C ASN A 28 3.51 18.52 -10.55
N TYR A 29 3.68 18.42 -9.23
CA TYR A 29 2.76 17.71 -8.35
C TYR A 29 1.37 18.36 -8.31
N ILE A 30 1.30 19.69 -8.22
CA ILE A 30 0.03 20.42 -8.16
C ILE A 30 -0.69 20.30 -9.50
N ILE A 31 0.01 20.54 -10.61
CA ILE A 31 -0.55 20.43 -11.96
C ILE A 31 -1.11 19.04 -12.20
N LYS A 32 -0.32 17.98 -11.92
CA LYS A 32 -0.79 16.61 -12.11
C LYS A 32 -1.94 16.24 -11.18
N SER A 33 -1.98 16.77 -9.97
CA SER A 33 -3.11 16.49 -9.09
C SER A 33 -4.41 17.18 -9.55
N HIS A 34 -4.32 18.36 -10.15
CA HIS A 34 -5.49 18.99 -10.79
C HIS A 34 -5.96 18.19 -12.01
N GLU A 35 -5.05 17.65 -12.81
CA GLU A 35 -5.40 16.75 -13.92
C GLU A 35 -6.05 15.45 -13.44
N LEU A 36 -5.68 14.93 -12.26
CA LEU A 36 -6.32 13.77 -11.63
C LEU A 36 -7.75 14.08 -11.20
N ILE A 37 -7.98 15.24 -10.58
CA ILE A 37 -9.33 15.71 -10.24
C ILE A 37 -10.19 15.86 -11.50
N GLN A 38 -9.65 16.43 -12.58
CA GLN A 38 -10.36 16.53 -13.87
C GLN A 38 -10.71 15.18 -14.49
N GLN A 39 -9.96 14.13 -14.14
CA GLN A 39 -10.28 12.74 -14.54
C GLN A 39 -11.28 12.07 -13.58
N GLY A 40 -11.79 12.77 -12.57
CA GLY A 40 -12.81 12.29 -11.65
C GLY A 40 -12.28 11.61 -10.38
N PHE A 41 -10.97 11.68 -10.09
CA PHE A 41 -10.41 11.08 -8.89
C PHE A 41 -10.43 12.06 -7.71
N ALA A 42 -10.77 11.54 -6.52
CA ALA A 42 -10.47 12.22 -5.28
C ALA A 42 -8.99 12.00 -4.94
N VAL A 43 -8.29 13.08 -4.60
CA VAL A 43 -6.83 13.13 -4.40
C VAL A 43 -6.50 13.48 -2.96
N TYR A 44 -5.52 12.80 -2.36
CA TYR A 44 -4.98 13.11 -1.03
C TYR A 44 -3.46 13.19 -1.04
N LEU A 45 -2.89 13.86 -0.03
CA LEU A 45 -1.45 14.08 0.09
C LEU A 45 -0.78 13.15 1.10
N LEU A 46 0.44 12.75 0.77
CA LEU A 46 1.32 11.88 1.53
C LEU A 46 2.65 12.59 1.77
N SER A 47 3.32 12.26 2.88
CA SER A 47 4.64 12.82 3.19
C SER A 47 5.63 12.50 2.06
N GLN A 48 6.30 13.52 1.53
CA GLN A 48 7.23 13.38 0.41
C GLN A 48 8.24 12.25 0.66
N GLY A 49 8.47 11.42 -0.36
CA GLY A 49 9.42 10.30 -0.27
C GLY A 49 8.89 9.05 0.44
N THR A 50 7.63 9.06 0.90
CA THR A 50 7.01 7.97 1.64
C THR A 50 5.62 7.63 1.10
N ASN A 51 5.07 6.48 1.52
CA ASN A 51 3.65 6.15 1.33
C ASN A 51 2.84 6.42 2.61
N THR A 52 3.33 7.31 3.48
CA THR A 52 2.73 7.59 4.79
C THR A 52 2.07 8.97 4.79
N PRO A 53 0.82 9.10 5.27
CA PRO A 53 0.17 10.40 5.44
C PRO A 53 0.99 11.36 6.29
N TYR A 54 0.80 12.67 6.10
CA TYR A 54 1.38 13.67 7.00
C TYR A 54 0.86 13.48 8.43
N LYS A 55 1.73 13.66 9.43
CA LYS A 55 1.33 13.62 10.84
C LYS A 55 0.23 14.66 11.10
N GLY A 56 -0.89 14.22 11.66
CA GLY A 56 -2.06 15.07 11.93
C GLY A 56 -3.00 15.29 10.74
N SER A 57 -2.72 14.68 9.58
CA SER A 57 -3.75 14.49 8.53
C SER A 57 -4.61 13.26 8.84
N ARG A 58 -5.76 13.13 8.17
CA ARG A 58 -6.59 11.91 8.15
C ARG A 58 -6.24 11.02 6.95
N GLY A 59 -5.15 11.33 6.23
CA GLY A 59 -4.67 10.59 5.08
C GLY A 59 -5.70 10.54 3.96
N HIS A 60 -6.01 9.33 3.47
CA HIS A 60 -7.00 9.13 2.41
C HIS A 60 -8.42 9.63 2.75
N LEU A 61 -8.75 9.84 4.03
CA LEU A 61 -10.02 10.44 4.43
C LEU A 61 -10.07 11.96 4.18
N ASP A 62 -8.93 12.60 3.89
CA ASP A 62 -8.84 13.98 3.40
C ASP A 62 -8.81 14.03 1.86
N ALA A 63 -9.11 12.92 1.17
CA ALA A 63 -9.15 12.94 -0.28
C ALA A 63 -10.25 13.88 -0.78
N THR A 64 -9.92 14.75 -1.72
CA THR A 64 -10.83 15.78 -2.24
C THR A 64 -10.83 15.79 -3.77
N ASN A 65 -11.98 16.14 -4.35
CA ASN A 65 -12.15 16.44 -5.76
C ASN A 65 -12.30 17.95 -6.00
N ASP A 66 -12.04 18.79 -4.99
CA ASP A 66 -12.01 20.25 -5.09
C ASP A 66 -10.57 20.73 -5.29
N VAL A 67 -10.35 21.45 -6.39
CA VAL A 67 -9.04 22.00 -6.78
C VAL A 67 -8.53 23.03 -5.78
N HIS A 68 -9.41 23.82 -5.17
CA HIS A 68 -9.06 24.82 -4.16
C HIS A 68 -8.68 24.16 -2.84
N GLU A 69 -9.47 23.19 -2.36
CA GLU A 69 -9.14 22.43 -1.14
C GLU A 69 -7.79 21.71 -1.29
N LEU A 70 -7.56 21.05 -2.43
CA LEU A 70 -6.29 20.39 -2.68
C LEU A 70 -5.12 21.38 -2.74
N THR A 71 -5.32 22.57 -3.31
CA THR A 71 -4.30 23.63 -3.33
C THR A 71 -3.96 24.10 -1.91
N ASP A 72 -4.95 24.25 -1.04
CA ASP A 72 -4.74 24.56 0.37
C ASP A 72 -3.98 23.45 1.10
N MET A 73 -4.25 22.17 0.77
CA MET A 73 -3.47 21.04 1.28
C MET A 73 -2.00 21.12 0.86
N PHE A 74 -1.70 21.46 -0.40
CA PHE A 74 -0.32 21.64 -0.88
C PHE A 74 0.38 22.83 -0.20
N LEU A 75 -0.33 23.93 0.04
CA LEU A 75 0.20 25.07 0.80
C LEU A 75 0.52 24.69 2.25
N LYS A 76 -0.29 23.83 2.86
CA LYS A 76 -0.11 23.36 4.24
C LYS A 76 1.02 22.34 4.39
N TYR A 77 1.09 21.36 3.49
CA TYR A 77 1.97 20.19 3.65
C TYR A 77 3.23 20.22 2.79
N GLY A 78 3.24 21.04 1.74
CA GLY A 78 4.39 21.27 0.87
C GLY A 78 4.10 20.92 -0.58
N ALA A 79 4.63 21.74 -1.49
CA ALA A 79 4.42 21.66 -2.93
C ALA A 79 4.89 20.35 -3.60
N ASN A 80 5.71 19.55 -2.92
CA ASN A 80 6.26 18.29 -3.41
C ASN A 80 5.70 17.08 -2.64
N SER A 81 4.56 17.24 -1.97
CA SER A 81 3.85 16.15 -1.30
C SER A 81 3.58 15.02 -2.29
N ASN A 82 3.79 13.78 -1.86
CA ASN A 82 3.37 12.62 -2.65
C ASN A 82 1.84 12.61 -2.79
N ILE A 83 1.36 11.98 -3.84
CA ILE A 83 -0.03 12.02 -4.28
C ILE A 83 -0.60 10.61 -4.25
N GLY A 84 -1.74 10.45 -3.59
CA GLY A 84 -2.57 9.27 -3.69
C GLY A 84 -3.94 9.60 -4.27
N ILE A 85 -4.53 8.62 -4.95
CA ILE A 85 -5.89 8.70 -5.49
C ILE A 85 -6.76 7.63 -4.85
N ILE A 86 -8.05 7.92 -4.73
CA ILE A 86 -9.08 6.94 -4.35
C ILE A 86 -9.53 6.21 -5.62
N LEU A 87 -9.48 4.89 -5.57
CA LEU A 87 -9.98 3.98 -6.61
C LEU A 87 -11.40 3.49 -6.29
N LYS A 88 -11.71 3.39 -4.99
CA LYS A 88 -13.02 2.97 -4.51
C LYS A 88 -14.13 3.78 -5.19
N ASP A 89 -15.16 3.09 -5.66
CA ASP A 89 -16.34 3.64 -6.32
C ASP A 89 -16.07 4.36 -7.66
N THR A 90 -14.85 4.33 -8.20
CA THR A 90 -14.51 4.89 -9.53
C THR A 90 -14.75 3.91 -10.68
N GLY A 91 -14.91 2.62 -10.36
CA GLY A 91 -14.92 1.53 -11.33
C GLY A 91 -13.52 1.15 -11.84
N LEU A 92 -12.46 1.83 -11.42
CA LEU A 92 -11.08 1.54 -11.79
C LEU A 92 -10.40 0.65 -10.73
N VAL A 93 -9.56 -0.27 -11.17
CA VAL A 93 -8.70 -1.10 -10.32
C VAL A 93 -7.28 -1.11 -10.84
N VAL A 94 -6.35 -1.47 -9.95
CA VAL A 94 -4.93 -1.60 -10.29
C VAL A 94 -4.49 -3.03 -10.14
N LEU A 95 -3.89 -3.58 -11.19
CA LEU A 95 -3.03 -4.74 -11.12
C LEU A 95 -1.62 -4.28 -10.73
N ASP A 96 -1.23 -4.54 -9.48
CA ASP A 96 0.13 -4.29 -8.99
C ASP A 96 0.98 -5.55 -9.18
N VAL A 97 2.04 -5.41 -9.99
CA VAL A 97 2.99 -6.48 -10.28
C VAL A 97 4.34 -6.13 -9.66
N ASP A 98 4.59 -6.79 -8.54
CA ASP A 98 5.73 -6.57 -7.69
C ASP A 98 6.99 -7.24 -8.24
N ARG A 99 8.14 -6.56 -8.16
CA ARG A 99 9.45 -7.11 -8.53
C ARG A 99 10.48 -7.03 -7.41
N HIS A 100 10.00 -6.89 -6.18
CA HIS A 100 10.79 -6.54 -4.99
C HIS A 100 11.86 -7.56 -4.61
N THR A 101 11.67 -8.86 -4.89
CA THR A 101 12.65 -9.91 -4.56
C THR A 101 12.59 -11.07 -5.57
N PRO A 102 13.64 -11.90 -5.71
CA PRO A 102 13.61 -13.09 -6.58
C PRO A 102 12.42 -14.04 -6.30
N ASN A 103 11.98 -14.11 -5.04
CA ASN A 103 10.89 -14.97 -4.58
C ASN A 103 9.49 -14.30 -4.63
N LYS A 104 9.43 -12.98 -4.89
CA LYS A 104 8.20 -12.21 -5.10
C LYS A 104 8.37 -11.34 -6.35
N ASN A 105 8.39 -12.01 -7.49
CA ASN A 105 8.42 -11.40 -8.81
C ASN A 105 7.14 -11.80 -9.55
N GLY A 106 6.18 -10.87 -9.63
CA GLY A 106 4.87 -11.11 -10.21
C GLY A 106 4.92 -11.46 -11.69
N LEU A 107 5.86 -10.94 -12.48
CA LEU A 107 6.04 -11.35 -13.87
C LEU A 107 6.44 -12.83 -13.98
N THR A 108 7.34 -13.28 -13.10
CA THR A 108 7.71 -14.70 -13.03
C THR A 108 6.52 -15.55 -12.62
N SER A 109 5.71 -15.07 -11.67
CA SER A 109 4.51 -15.79 -11.21
C SER A 109 3.44 -15.89 -12.30
N LEU A 110 3.16 -14.81 -13.02
CA LEU A 110 2.25 -14.80 -14.17
C LEU A 110 2.73 -15.80 -15.24
N LYS A 111 4.01 -15.75 -15.60
CA LYS A 111 4.60 -16.68 -16.58
C LYS A 111 4.47 -18.15 -16.15
N LYS A 112 4.68 -18.45 -14.86
CA LYS A 112 4.50 -19.82 -14.30
C LYS A 112 3.04 -20.27 -14.35
N ALA A 113 2.10 -19.34 -14.23
CA ALA A 113 0.67 -19.59 -14.42
C ALA A 113 0.26 -19.68 -15.90
N GLY A 114 1.21 -19.62 -16.84
CA GLY A 114 0.93 -19.64 -18.28
C GLY A 114 0.47 -18.30 -18.86
N ILE A 115 0.50 -17.22 -18.07
CA ILE A 115 0.03 -15.90 -18.45
C ILE A 115 1.23 -15.05 -18.90
N THR A 116 1.20 -14.59 -20.15
CA THR A 116 2.21 -13.67 -20.70
C THR A 116 1.50 -12.41 -21.17
N PRO A 117 1.20 -11.47 -20.27
CA PRO A 117 0.39 -10.31 -20.61
C PRO A 117 1.17 -9.34 -21.50
N ASN A 118 0.47 -8.73 -22.46
CA ASN A 118 0.98 -7.58 -23.20
C ASN A 118 0.38 -6.30 -22.61
N PHE A 119 1.24 -5.35 -22.23
CA PHE A 119 0.81 -4.08 -21.65
C PHE A 119 1.07 -2.87 -22.55
N ASP A 120 1.48 -3.06 -23.81
CA ASP A 120 1.87 -1.97 -24.72
C ASP A 120 0.79 -0.89 -24.90
N ASN A 121 -0.48 -1.29 -24.82
CA ASN A 121 -1.64 -0.40 -24.99
C ASN A 121 -2.35 -0.03 -23.68
N GLU A 122 -1.77 -0.42 -22.53
CA GLU A 122 -2.37 -0.21 -21.22
C GLU A 122 -1.92 1.09 -20.57
N VAL A 123 -2.72 1.56 -19.62
CA VAL A 123 -2.30 2.66 -18.73
C VAL A 123 -1.45 2.05 -17.63
N MET A 124 -0.19 2.48 -17.55
CA MET A 124 0.80 1.88 -16.65
C MET A 124 1.56 2.91 -15.85
N GLU A 125 1.98 2.52 -14.66
CA GLU A 125 3.01 3.23 -13.92
C GLU A 125 4.14 2.29 -13.51
N LYS A 126 5.40 2.66 -13.78
CA LYS A 126 6.54 1.99 -13.16
C LYS A 126 6.64 2.44 -11.71
N THR A 127 6.80 1.50 -10.79
CA THR A 127 6.93 1.79 -9.36
C THR A 127 8.40 1.99 -8.96
N PRO A 128 8.67 2.70 -7.85
CA PRO A 128 10.05 2.97 -7.39
C PRO A 128 10.92 1.73 -7.13
N ARG A 129 10.32 0.54 -7.00
CA ARG A 129 11.03 -0.72 -6.75
C ARG A 129 10.95 -1.68 -7.93
N ASN A 130 10.97 -1.12 -9.14
CA ASN A 130 11.02 -1.83 -10.43
C ASN A 130 9.80 -2.71 -10.77
N GLY A 131 8.72 -2.65 -9.99
CA GLY A 131 7.42 -3.21 -10.34
C GLY A 131 6.63 -2.27 -11.25
N PHE A 132 5.35 -2.60 -11.47
CA PHE A 132 4.45 -1.74 -12.23
C PHE A 132 3.00 -1.88 -11.78
N HIS A 133 2.28 -0.77 -11.81
CA HIS A 133 0.83 -0.69 -11.72
C HIS A 133 0.25 -0.71 -13.13
N VAL A 134 -0.78 -1.50 -13.37
CA VAL A 134 -1.58 -1.46 -14.61
C VAL A 134 -3.03 -1.17 -14.25
N PHE A 135 -3.63 -0.15 -14.87
CA PHE A 135 -4.96 0.33 -14.52
C PHE A 135 -6.00 -0.24 -15.48
N TYR A 136 -7.10 -0.74 -14.93
CA TYR A 136 -8.21 -1.31 -15.70
C TYR A 136 -9.57 -0.87 -15.15
N TYR A 137 -10.55 -0.69 -16.03
CA TYR A 137 -11.95 -0.59 -15.63
C TYR A 137 -12.57 -1.96 -15.37
N ILE A 138 -13.38 -2.05 -14.33
CA ILE A 138 -14.15 -3.24 -13.98
C ILE A 138 -15.25 -3.44 -15.03
N PRO A 139 -15.36 -4.63 -15.66
CA PRO A 139 -16.46 -4.95 -16.57
C PRO A 139 -17.82 -4.85 -15.87
N LYS A 140 -18.83 -4.35 -16.60
CA LYS A 140 -20.19 -4.24 -16.06
C LYS A 140 -20.71 -5.60 -15.59
N GLY A 141 -21.21 -5.66 -14.37
CA GLY A 141 -21.78 -6.88 -13.77
C GLY A 141 -20.75 -7.80 -13.12
N PHE A 142 -19.45 -7.47 -13.17
CA PHE A 142 -18.42 -8.19 -12.42
C PHE A 142 -18.43 -7.77 -10.95
N ASP A 143 -18.54 -8.74 -10.04
CA ASP A 143 -18.55 -8.52 -8.59
C ASP A 143 -17.13 -8.41 -8.05
N ILE A 144 -16.58 -7.20 -8.06
CA ILE A 144 -15.20 -6.93 -7.65
C ILE A 144 -14.96 -7.21 -6.16
N ASP A 145 -16.00 -7.26 -5.32
CA ASP A 145 -15.86 -7.54 -3.89
C ASP A 145 -15.61 -9.03 -3.60
N LYS A 146 -15.79 -9.91 -4.60
CA LYS A 146 -15.64 -11.37 -4.47
C LYS A 146 -14.45 -11.93 -5.24
N ILE A 147 -13.36 -11.17 -5.32
CA ILE A 147 -12.13 -11.61 -5.99
C ILE A 147 -11.05 -12.09 -5.02
N ASN A 148 -10.09 -12.85 -5.53
CA ASN A 148 -8.81 -12.98 -4.86
C ASN A 148 -7.94 -11.75 -5.13
N HIS A 149 -7.74 -10.89 -4.12
CA HIS A 149 -6.87 -9.73 -4.22
C HIS A 149 -5.39 -10.07 -4.41
N ASN A 150 -4.96 -11.29 -4.09
CA ASN A 150 -3.56 -11.73 -4.19
C ASN A 150 -3.50 -13.09 -4.94
N PRO A 151 -3.84 -13.11 -6.24
CA PRO A 151 -4.01 -14.36 -6.98
C PRO A 151 -2.71 -15.15 -7.14
N LEU A 152 -1.55 -14.48 -7.12
CA LEU A 152 -0.24 -15.09 -7.27
C LEU A 152 0.80 -14.34 -6.41
N PRO A 153 1.94 -14.98 -6.04
CA PRO A 153 3.01 -14.28 -5.35
C PRO A 153 3.53 -13.07 -6.14
N GLY A 154 3.47 -11.89 -5.54
CA GLY A 154 3.90 -10.63 -6.17
C GLY A 154 2.92 -10.09 -7.22
N VAL A 155 1.67 -10.54 -7.20
CA VAL A 155 0.58 -10.00 -8.02
C VAL A 155 -0.57 -9.63 -7.08
N GLU A 156 -0.98 -8.36 -7.06
CA GLU A 156 -2.05 -7.86 -6.22
C GLU A 156 -3.08 -7.07 -7.05
N ILE A 157 -4.36 -7.14 -6.68
CA ILE A 157 -5.44 -6.30 -7.20
C ILE A 157 -5.82 -5.28 -6.14
N ILE A 158 -5.60 -4.01 -6.44
CA ILE A 158 -5.86 -2.89 -5.55
C ILE A 158 -7.13 -2.18 -6.01
N THR A 159 -8.11 -2.07 -5.11
CA THR A 159 -9.44 -1.52 -5.39
C THR A 159 -9.80 -0.30 -4.54
N ASP A 160 -9.02 0.01 -3.50
CA ASP A 160 -9.33 1.07 -2.54
C ASP A 160 -8.65 2.40 -2.90
N LYS A 161 -7.30 2.42 -2.91
CA LYS A 161 -6.49 3.62 -3.13
C LYS A 161 -5.08 3.26 -3.55
N ILE A 162 -4.40 4.18 -4.24
CA ILE A 162 -3.04 3.95 -4.74
C ILE A 162 -2.22 5.25 -4.80
N THR A 163 -0.91 5.15 -4.58
CA THR A 163 0.05 6.25 -4.81
C THR A 163 0.45 6.29 -6.29
N VAL A 164 0.42 7.47 -6.90
CA VAL A 164 0.67 7.65 -8.34
C VAL A 164 1.77 8.69 -8.61
N ALA A 165 2.25 8.74 -9.86
CA ALA A 165 3.15 9.77 -10.34
C ALA A 165 2.53 11.17 -10.17
N PRO A 166 3.34 12.23 -9.93
CA PRO A 166 4.81 12.25 -9.89
C PRO A 166 5.44 11.92 -8.51
N SER A 167 4.76 11.18 -7.63
CA SER A 167 5.30 10.79 -6.31
C SER A 167 6.68 10.13 -6.38
N ILE A 168 7.42 10.19 -5.28
CA ILE A 168 8.72 9.54 -5.12
C ILE A 168 8.78 8.65 -3.87
N LYS A 169 9.69 7.67 -3.86
CA LYS A 169 10.06 6.91 -2.67
C LYS A 169 11.54 7.05 -2.41
N LEU A 170 11.90 7.30 -1.15
CA LEU A 170 13.30 7.26 -0.74
C LEU A 170 13.76 5.81 -0.66
N VAL A 171 14.73 5.45 -1.48
CA VAL A 171 15.35 4.12 -1.57
C VAL A 171 16.87 4.35 -1.58
N ASP A 172 17.59 3.74 -0.64
CA ASP A 172 19.05 3.83 -0.53
C ASP A 172 19.61 5.26 -0.56
N GLY A 173 18.87 6.21 0.04
CA GLY A 173 19.25 7.63 0.10
C GLY A 173 18.89 8.46 -1.15
N GLY A 174 18.38 7.82 -2.21
CA GLY A 174 17.91 8.49 -3.43
C GLY A 174 16.38 8.50 -3.56
N GLY A 175 15.81 9.55 -4.15
CA GLY A 175 14.39 9.61 -4.50
C GLY A 175 14.13 8.95 -5.85
N ILE A 176 13.43 7.82 -5.87
CA ILE A 176 13.00 7.15 -7.10
C ILE A 176 11.52 7.42 -7.32
N GLY A 177 11.17 7.97 -8.49
CA GLY A 177 9.81 8.36 -8.83
C GLY A 177 8.95 7.22 -9.36
N TYR A 178 7.64 7.31 -9.14
CA TYR A 178 6.67 6.65 -9.99
C TYR A 178 6.69 7.30 -11.37
N GLN A 179 6.57 6.50 -12.43
CA GLN A 179 6.64 6.99 -13.81
C GLN A 179 5.41 6.53 -14.58
N HIS A 180 4.58 7.47 -15.01
CA HIS A 180 3.36 7.22 -15.78
C HIS A 180 3.66 7.03 -17.26
N PHE A 181 3.08 6.00 -17.86
CA PHE A 181 3.19 5.65 -19.27
C PHE A 181 1.81 5.39 -19.88
N GLY A 182 1.71 5.60 -21.19
CA GLY A 182 0.48 5.38 -21.94
C GLY A 182 -0.51 6.54 -21.82
N LYS A 183 -1.80 6.20 -21.77
CA LYS A 183 -2.92 7.15 -21.80
C LYS A 183 -3.22 7.70 -20.39
N LYS A 184 -4.15 8.66 -20.29
CA LYS A 184 -4.73 9.09 -19.01
C LYS A 184 -5.45 7.92 -18.30
N PHE A 185 -5.53 7.93 -16.97
CA PHE A 185 -6.20 6.86 -16.19
C PHE A 185 -7.67 6.66 -16.60
N ILE A 186 -8.40 7.74 -16.90
CA ILE A 186 -9.78 7.67 -17.39
C ILE A 186 -9.92 6.95 -18.75
N ASN A 187 -8.81 6.70 -19.45
CA ASN A 187 -8.77 5.97 -20.71
C ASN A 187 -8.17 4.56 -20.57
N ALA A 188 -8.13 4.03 -19.34
CA ALA A 188 -7.78 2.63 -19.09
C ALA A 188 -8.72 1.68 -19.85
N ASN A 189 -8.21 0.52 -20.26
CA ASN A 189 -9.04 -0.49 -20.90
C ASN A 189 -9.84 -1.26 -19.84
N LEU A 190 -10.81 -2.06 -20.28
CA LEU A 190 -11.48 -3.01 -19.39
C LEU A 190 -10.50 -4.09 -18.92
N MET A 191 -10.74 -4.65 -17.74
CA MET A 191 -10.00 -5.83 -17.28
C MET A 191 -10.08 -6.92 -18.35
N PRO A 192 -8.96 -7.48 -18.79
CA PRO A 192 -8.96 -8.54 -19.80
C PRO A 192 -9.44 -9.86 -19.21
N ASP A 193 -9.97 -10.74 -20.06
CA ASP A 193 -10.54 -12.04 -19.65
C ASP A 193 -9.58 -12.87 -18.81
N TRP A 194 -8.29 -12.92 -19.17
CA TRP A 194 -7.29 -13.66 -18.40
C TRP A 194 -7.16 -13.14 -16.96
N LEU A 195 -7.34 -11.83 -16.74
CA LEU A 195 -7.25 -11.23 -15.41
C LEU A 195 -8.53 -11.51 -14.63
N ILE A 196 -9.68 -11.40 -15.29
CA ILE A 196 -10.98 -11.80 -14.72
C ILE A 196 -10.91 -13.26 -14.28
N GLU A 197 -10.51 -14.17 -15.16
CA GLU A 197 -10.32 -15.59 -14.86
C GLU A 197 -9.31 -15.79 -13.73
N LEU A 198 -8.15 -15.11 -13.75
CA LEU A 198 -7.14 -15.25 -12.70
C LEU A 198 -7.69 -14.88 -11.31
N VAL A 199 -8.47 -13.81 -11.21
CA VAL A 199 -9.00 -13.32 -9.94
C VAL A 199 -10.31 -14.00 -9.53
N SER A 200 -11.02 -14.61 -10.49
CA SER A 200 -12.28 -15.35 -10.32
C SER A 200 -12.11 -16.86 -10.18
N ASN A 201 -11.00 -17.44 -10.67
CA ASN A 201 -10.63 -18.86 -10.53
C ASN A 201 -10.19 -19.17 -9.10
N VAL A 202 -11.11 -18.84 -8.20
CA VAL A 202 -11.25 -19.46 -6.91
C VAL A 202 -11.66 -20.89 -7.23
N ALA A 203 -10.66 -21.78 -7.34
CA ALA A 203 -10.82 -22.97 -6.53
C ALA A 203 -11.22 -22.41 -5.16
N THR A 204 -12.43 -22.70 -4.69
CA THR A 204 -12.66 -22.80 -3.26
C THR A 204 -11.80 -23.97 -2.84
N SER A 205 -10.48 -23.78 -2.89
CA SER A 205 -9.54 -24.61 -2.21
C SER A 205 -10.10 -24.58 -0.80
N GLY A 206 -10.43 -25.75 -0.29
CA GLY A 206 -10.64 -26.00 1.12
C GLY A 206 -9.36 -25.69 1.88
N ASN A 207 -8.78 -24.52 1.67
CA ASN A 207 -7.74 -23.94 2.45
C ASN A 207 -8.44 -23.25 3.61
N THR A 208 -9.05 -24.08 4.46
CA THR A 208 -9.09 -23.84 5.89
C THR A 208 -7.67 -23.79 6.43
N GLN A 209 -6.82 -22.91 5.92
CA GLN A 209 -5.74 -22.35 6.73
C GLN A 209 -6.26 -21.06 7.34
N ASN A 210 -7.22 -21.23 8.26
CA ASN A 210 -7.59 -20.23 9.25
C ASN A 210 -6.46 -20.09 10.29
N GLY A 211 -5.21 -19.94 9.85
CA GLY A 211 -4.06 -19.91 10.73
C GLY A 211 -2.82 -19.36 10.06
N ARG A 212 -2.30 -18.26 10.60
CA ARG A 212 -0.93 -17.80 10.35
C ARG A 212 0.03 -18.96 10.64
N ILE A 213 0.76 -19.43 9.62
CA ILE A 213 1.83 -20.43 9.80
C ILE A 213 2.91 -19.78 10.68
N PRO A 214 3.21 -20.33 11.88
CA PRO A 214 4.23 -19.76 12.75
C PRO A 214 5.63 -19.90 12.13
N LYS A 215 6.47 -18.85 12.22
CA LYS A 215 7.89 -18.87 11.75
C LYS A 215 8.71 -19.99 12.40
N TYR A 216 8.39 -20.34 13.64
CA TYR A 216 9.06 -21.37 14.42
C TYR A 216 8.05 -22.44 14.87
N SER A 217 8.42 -23.70 14.66
CA SER A 217 7.75 -24.90 15.12
C SER A 217 7.76 -25.02 16.66
N VAL A 218 6.97 -25.94 17.20
CA VAL A 218 6.97 -26.25 18.64
C VAL A 218 8.34 -26.75 19.10
N LYS A 219 8.99 -27.62 18.30
CA LYS A 219 10.34 -28.12 18.60
C LYS A 219 11.34 -26.98 18.70
N GLU A 220 11.37 -26.08 17.73
CA GLU A 220 12.28 -24.94 17.74
C GLU A 220 12.05 -24.03 18.95
N ARG A 221 10.79 -23.80 19.36
CA ARG A 221 10.47 -23.00 20.55
C ARG A 221 10.98 -23.62 21.84
N TRP A 222 10.85 -24.93 21.99
CA TRP A 222 11.41 -25.65 23.13
C TRP A 222 12.93 -25.71 23.08
N GLN A 223 13.53 -25.74 21.89
CA GLN A 223 14.97 -25.60 21.74
C GLN A 223 15.45 -24.23 22.22
N MET A 224 14.70 -23.14 21.99
CA MET A 224 15.02 -21.81 22.58
C MET A 224 15.07 -21.86 24.11
N VAL A 225 14.22 -22.67 24.75
CA VAL A 225 14.20 -22.78 26.22
C VAL A 225 15.50 -23.40 26.76
N LEU A 226 16.15 -24.25 25.96
CA LEU A 226 17.42 -24.87 26.31
C LEU A 226 18.62 -23.98 25.96
N ASP A 227 18.60 -23.37 24.77
CA ASP A 227 19.78 -22.75 24.17
C ASP A 227 19.79 -21.21 24.27
N GLY A 228 18.70 -20.61 24.76
CA GLY A 228 18.52 -19.16 24.68
C GLY A 228 18.10 -18.68 23.27
N PHE A 229 18.25 -17.38 23.03
CA PHE A 229 17.95 -16.74 21.75
C PHE A 229 19.20 -16.53 20.91
N THR A 230 19.14 -16.93 19.64
CA THR A 230 20.22 -16.78 18.69
C THR A 230 20.44 -15.31 18.30
N GLU A 231 21.70 -14.86 18.28
CA GLU A 231 22.09 -13.53 17.81
C GLU A 231 21.56 -13.26 16.40
N GLY A 232 21.10 -12.02 16.14
CA GLY A 232 20.42 -11.63 14.90
C GLY A 232 18.93 -12.01 14.81
N GLU A 233 18.46 -12.99 15.61
CA GLU A 233 17.06 -13.44 15.61
C GLU A 233 16.35 -13.24 16.95
N ARG A 234 17.03 -12.70 17.96
CA ARG A 234 16.55 -12.53 19.35
C ARG A 234 15.16 -11.94 19.45
N ASN A 235 14.89 -10.83 18.75
CA ASN A 235 13.58 -10.19 18.79
C ASN A 235 12.47 -11.07 18.20
N ASN A 236 12.74 -11.78 17.10
CA ASN A 236 11.78 -12.68 16.49
C ASN A 236 11.51 -13.90 17.37
N MET A 237 12.55 -14.48 17.97
CA MET A 237 12.45 -15.61 18.89
C MET A 237 11.74 -15.23 20.19
N CYS A 238 12.01 -14.05 20.75
CA CYS A 238 11.34 -13.52 21.94
C CYS A 238 9.84 -13.29 21.69
N VAL A 239 9.48 -12.63 20.58
CA VAL A 239 8.07 -12.47 20.16
C VAL A 239 7.40 -13.83 19.98
N SER A 240 8.11 -14.74 19.31
CA SER A 240 7.62 -16.09 19.04
C SER A 240 7.30 -16.81 20.35
N LEU A 241 8.29 -17.03 21.21
CA LEU A 241 8.14 -17.77 22.47
C LEU A 241 7.05 -17.15 23.36
N SER A 242 7.06 -15.81 23.51
CA SER A 242 6.03 -15.07 24.26
C SER A 242 4.62 -15.39 23.76
N GLY A 243 4.39 -15.27 22.45
CA GLY A 243 3.09 -15.54 21.85
C GLY A 243 2.64 -16.99 22.02
N TYR A 244 3.56 -17.96 21.99
CA TYR A 244 3.23 -19.38 22.14
C TYR A 244 2.87 -19.76 23.56
N LEU A 245 3.65 -19.35 24.56
CA LEU A 245 3.33 -19.63 25.97
C LEU A 245 1.96 -19.07 26.35
N LEU A 246 1.67 -17.84 25.90
CA LEU A 246 0.37 -17.23 26.08
C LEU A 246 -0.73 -17.96 25.29
N ARG A 247 -0.45 -18.44 24.07
CA ARG A 247 -1.44 -19.17 23.26
C ARG A 247 -1.86 -20.49 23.90
N ILE A 248 -0.95 -21.18 24.58
CA ILE A 248 -1.21 -22.46 25.27
C ILE A 248 -1.69 -22.27 26.72
N ASN A 249 -2.11 -21.06 27.11
CA ASN A 249 -2.63 -20.72 28.44
C ASN A 249 -1.65 -20.86 29.61
N VAL A 250 -0.34 -20.67 29.40
CA VAL A 250 0.58 -20.43 30.52
C VAL A 250 0.20 -19.10 31.19
N ASP A 251 0.18 -19.08 32.53
CA ASP A 251 -0.07 -17.86 33.30
C ASP A 251 0.84 -16.71 32.81
N PRO A 252 0.32 -15.48 32.57
CA PRO A 252 1.11 -14.40 32.01
C PRO A 252 2.34 -14.01 32.83
N ASN A 253 2.35 -14.17 34.16
CA ASN A 253 3.54 -13.87 34.96
C ASN A 253 4.57 -15.00 34.84
N ILE A 254 4.10 -16.26 34.84
CA ILE A 254 4.97 -17.43 34.62
C ILE A 254 5.58 -17.39 33.21
N ALA A 255 4.78 -17.10 32.19
CA ALA A 255 5.24 -17.00 30.80
C ALA A 255 6.28 -15.88 30.64
N TYR A 256 6.10 -14.74 31.30
CA TYR A 256 7.09 -13.66 31.32
C TYR A 256 8.40 -14.11 32.00
N ALA A 257 8.31 -14.77 33.15
CA ALA A 257 9.48 -15.29 33.86
C ALA A 257 10.26 -16.32 33.03
N ILE A 258 9.56 -17.20 32.30
CA ILE A 258 10.18 -18.14 31.35
C ILE A 258 10.92 -17.38 30.25
N VAL A 259 10.27 -16.41 29.59
CA VAL A 259 10.89 -15.62 28.51
C VAL A 259 12.10 -14.85 29.02
N LYS A 260 12.04 -14.28 30.23
CA LYS A 260 13.17 -13.58 30.85
C LYS A 260 14.34 -14.54 31.07
N LYS A 261 14.08 -15.72 31.63
CA LYS A 261 15.11 -16.73 31.88
C LYS A 261 15.77 -17.23 30.59
N VAL A 262 15.00 -17.38 29.52
CA VAL A 262 15.54 -17.73 28.19
C VAL A 262 16.39 -16.62 27.59
N ASN A 263 15.99 -15.35 27.79
CA ASN A 263 16.82 -14.22 27.36
C ASN A 263 18.14 -14.15 28.15
N GLU A 264 18.09 -14.39 29.47
CA GLU A 264 19.27 -14.43 30.34
C GLU A 264 20.25 -15.56 29.98
N SER A 265 19.76 -16.67 29.42
CA SER A 265 20.59 -17.79 28.95
C SER A 265 21.11 -17.62 27.51
N SER A 266 20.84 -16.48 26.87
CA SER A 266 21.34 -16.19 25.52
C SER A 266 22.77 -15.67 25.55
N ASP A 267 23.58 -15.99 24.54
CA ASP A 267 24.97 -15.48 24.42
C ASP A 267 25.05 -13.96 24.48
N VAL A 268 24.09 -13.28 23.84
CA VAL A 268 23.94 -11.81 23.87
C VAL A 268 22.50 -11.46 24.24
N PRO A 269 22.16 -11.30 25.53
CA PRO A 269 20.80 -11.01 25.96
C PRO A 269 20.27 -9.68 25.41
N LEU A 270 18.96 -9.60 25.18
CA LEU A 270 18.27 -8.33 24.98
C LEU A 270 18.23 -7.55 26.29
N ALA A 271 18.14 -6.22 26.21
CA ALA A 271 17.95 -5.38 27.39
C ALA A 271 16.57 -5.68 28.05
N ASP A 272 16.50 -5.65 29.38
CA ASP A 272 15.27 -5.97 30.14
C ASP A 272 14.04 -5.19 29.64
N LYS A 273 14.21 -3.90 29.33
CA LYS A 273 13.15 -3.03 28.81
C LYS A 273 12.65 -3.47 27.43
N GLU A 274 13.53 -4.03 26.59
CA GLU A 274 13.17 -4.53 25.26
C GLU A 274 12.36 -5.84 25.37
N VAL A 275 12.80 -6.76 26.24
CA VAL A 275 12.05 -7.99 26.55
C VAL A 275 10.66 -7.67 27.09
N GLU A 276 10.57 -6.73 28.04
CA GLU A 276 9.30 -6.29 28.61
C GLU A 276 8.37 -5.70 27.53
N THR A 277 8.90 -4.85 26.65
CA THR A 277 8.14 -4.23 25.57
C THR A 277 7.60 -5.26 24.59
N ILE A 278 8.44 -6.22 24.19
CA ILE A 278 8.06 -7.33 23.30
C ILE A 278 6.97 -8.18 23.95
N TYR A 279 7.17 -8.56 25.21
CA TYR A 279 6.24 -9.40 25.93
C TYR A 279 4.88 -8.73 26.11
N ARG A 280 4.85 -7.46 26.51
CA ARG A 280 3.62 -6.67 26.65
C ARG A 280 2.86 -6.59 25.32
N SER A 281 3.57 -6.40 24.20
CA SER A 281 2.97 -6.39 22.87
C SER A 281 2.33 -7.73 22.51
N ALA A 282 3.02 -8.84 22.78
CA ALA A 282 2.48 -10.19 22.58
C ALA A 282 1.25 -10.46 23.47
N TYR A 283 1.31 -10.06 24.74
CA TYR A 283 0.21 -10.17 25.69
C TYR A 283 -1.03 -9.39 25.26
N GLN A 284 -0.89 -8.13 24.86
CA GLN A 284 -2.04 -7.34 24.41
C GLN A 284 -2.70 -7.93 23.17
N ARG A 285 -1.90 -8.39 22.20
CA ARG A 285 -2.42 -9.08 21.00
C ARG A 285 -3.19 -10.35 21.37
N GLU A 286 -2.65 -11.18 22.26
CA GLU A 286 -3.32 -12.40 22.70
C GLU A 286 -4.58 -12.10 23.51
N LYS A 287 -4.57 -11.07 24.36
CA LYS A 287 -5.75 -10.59 25.08
C LYS A 287 -6.86 -10.16 24.13
N GLN A 288 -6.56 -9.34 23.11
CA GLN A 288 -7.54 -8.91 22.11
C GLN A 288 -8.10 -10.10 21.32
N ARG A 289 -7.23 -11.03 20.92
CA ARG A 289 -7.65 -12.25 20.22
C ARG A 289 -8.66 -13.08 21.02
N ARG A 290 -8.46 -13.22 22.33
CA ARG A 290 -9.37 -13.97 23.21
C ARG A 290 -10.72 -13.27 23.40
N LEU A 291 -10.75 -11.94 23.29
CA LEU A 291 -11.97 -11.15 23.34
C LEU A 291 -12.72 -11.10 21.99
N GLY A 292 -12.30 -11.88 20.99
CA GLY A 292 -12.91 -11.90 19.67
C GLY A 292 -12.46 -10.76 18.74
N GLY A 293 -11.47 -9.96 19.16
CA GLY A 293 -10.81 -9.00 18.29
C GLY A 293 -9.97 -9.74 17.24
N ARG A 294 -10.31 -9.56 15.96
CA ARG A 294 -9.44 -9.96 14.83
C ARG A 294 -8.21 -9.05 14.77
#